data_AF-A0A7K3GR65-F1
#
_entry.id   AF-A0A7K3GR65-F1
#
_cell.length_a   1.000
_cell.length_b   1.000
_cell.length_c   1.000
_cell.angle_alpha   90.00
_cell.angle_beta   90.00
_cell.angle_gamma   90.00
#
_symmetry.space_group_name_H-M   'P 1'
#
loop_
_entity.id
_entity.type
_entity.pdbx_description
1 polymer ?
#
loop_
_entity_poly.entity_id
_entity_poly.type
_entity_poly.pdbx_seq_one_letter_code
_entity_poly.pdbx_strand_id
1 'polypeptide(L)'
;APGEGARVTRRTRLVAGLLGTARRPEHKKRFRLPVRKVYTQVFSPGSATYSPPFFKCFLRLDVSPEAVRLRCHAATGNRAQELDPPVEDEVTIPLV
;
A
#
# COMPACT_ATOMS: atom_id res chain seq x y z
N ALA A 1 18.78 -12.19 5.70
CA ALA A 1 19.54 -11.27 6.57
C ALA A 1 19.04 -9.84 6.33
N PRO A 2 19.04 -8.94 7.32
CA PRO A 2 18.73 -7.52 7.07
C PRO A 2 19.76 -6.99 6.06
N GLY A 3 19.30 -6.33 5.00
CA GLY A 3 20.16 -5.82 3.92
C GLY A 3 21.19 -4.80 4.43
N GLU A 4 22.26 -4.64 3.65
CA GLU A 4 23.34 -3.67 3.89
C GLU A 4 22.76 -2.31 4.26
N GLY A 5 23.16 -1.78 5.42
CA GLY A 5 22.49 -0.66 6.08
C GLY A 5 22.31 0.54 5.16
N ALA A 6 21.06 0.92 4.89
CA ALA A 6 20.74 2.03 4.01
C ALA A 6 21.45 3.33 4.46
N ARG A 7 22.20 3.97 3.56
CA ARG A 7 22.98 5.18 3.85
C ARG A 7 22.08 6.32 4.31
N VAL A 8 22.25 6.76 5.56
CA VAL A 8 21.46 7.87 6.14
C VAL A 8 21.94 9.22 5.60
N THR A 9 21.17 9.78 4.67
CA THR A 9 21.46 11.10 4.07
C THR A 9 20.99 12.27 4.95
N ARG A 10 21.43 13.49 4.64
CA ARG A 10 20.92 14.71 5.29
C ARG A 10 19.41 14.87 5.12
N ARG A 11 18.87 14.52 3.94
CA ARG A 11 17.44 14.53 3.64
C ARG A 11 16.69 13.54 4.54
N THR A 12 17.23 12.33 4.72
CA THR A 12 16.67 11.31 5.63
C THR A 12 16.58 11.83 7.06
N ARG A 13 17.61 12.53 7.56
CA ARG A 13 17.59 13.12 8.92
C ARG A 13 16.56 14.24 9.05
N LEU A 14 16.43 15.09 8.03
CA LEU A 14 15.44 16.17 8.01
C LEU A 14 14.01 15.60 8.05
N VAL A 15 13.72 14.62 7.19
CA VAL A 15 12.41 13.93 7.17
C VAL A 15 12.13 13.22 8.50
N ALA A 16 13.09 12.51 9.08
CA ALA A 16 12.94 11.86 10.39
C ALA A 16 12.74 12.88 11.53
N GLY A 17 13.32 14.08 11.40
CA GLY A 17 13.08 15.22 12.28
C GLY A 17 11.63 15.68 12.23
N LEU A 18 11.11 15.91 11.01
CA LEU A 18 9.74 16.36 10.76
C LEU A 18 8.69 15.31 11.14
N LEU A 19 8.92 14.03 10.81
CA LEU A 19 8.03 12.91 11.12
C LEU A 19 8.07 12.47 12.59
N GLY A 20 9.02 13.00 13.38
CA GLY A 20 9.10 12.65 14.80
C GLY A 20 9.75 11.30 15.10
N THR A 21 10.24 10.57 14.10
CA THR A 21 10.75 9.19 14.22
C THR A 21 12.18 9.10 14.76
N ALA A 22 12.97 10.16 14.64
CA ALA A 22 14.27 10.27 15.32
C ALA A 22 14.06 10.65 16.80
N ARG A 23 14.06 9.66 17.70
CA ARG A 23 13.91 9.83 19.15
C ARG A 23 15.30 9.76 19.82
N ARG A 24 15.77 10.85 20.43
CA ARG A 24 16.74 10.81 21.53
C ARG A 24 15.99 11.14 22.82
N PRO A 25 16.11 10.35 23.90
CA PRO A 25 15.28 10.49 25.12
C PRO A 25 15.48 11.82 25.86
N GLU A 26 16.65 12.46 25.72
CA GLU A 26 17.07 13.63 26.50
C GLU A 26 16.59 15.01 25.98
N HIS A 27 15.96 15.10 24.79
CA HIS A 27 15.58 16.40 24.22
C HIS A 27 14.10 16.49 23.83
N LYS A 28 13.35 17.37 24.49
CA LYS A 28 11.98 17.77 24.10
C LYS A 28 12.05 18.57 22.79
N LYS A 29 11.37 18.11 21.73
CA LYS A 29 11.28 18.83 20.44
C LYS A 29 10.47 20.12 20.59
N ARG A 30 11.01 21.26 20.13
CA ARG A 30 10.29 22.55 20.01
C ARG A 30 9.26 22.57 18.87
N PHE A 31 9.42 21.73 17.85
CA PHE A 31 8.55 21.73 16.67
C PHE A 31 8.11 20.31 16.33
N ARG A 32 6.81 20.06 16.48
CA ARG A 32 6.12 18.89 15.93
C ARG A 32 5.21 19.42 14.84
N LEU A 33 5.49 19.11 13.59
CA LEU A 33 4.50 19.35 12.56
C LEU A 33 3.25 18.51 12.90
N PRO A 34 2.04 19.04 12.75
CA PRO A 34 0.80 18.28 12.90
C PRO A 34 0.58 17.35 11.70
N VAL A 35 1.63 16.62 11.29
CA VAL A 35 1.66 15.76 10.09
C VAL A 35 0.58 14.68 10.17
N ARG A 36 0.09 14.35 11.37
CA ARG A 36 -0.90 13.29 11.54
C ARG A 36 -2.34 13.72 11.24
N LYS A 37 -2.68 15.00 11.45
CA LYS A 37 -4.08 15.49 11.31
C LYS A 37 -4.29 16.33 10.06
N VAL A 38 -3.42 17.31 9.82
CA VAL A 38 -3.60 18.26 8.70
C VAL A 38 -3.18 17.62 7.38
N TYR A 39 -2.11 16.82 7.38
CA TYR A 39 -1.60 16.16 6.17
C TYR A 39 -2.61 15.14 5.62
N THR A 40 -3.21 14.33 6.51
CA THR A 40 -4.25 13.35 6.14
C THR A 40 -5.48 14.04 5.57
N GLN A 41 -5.98 15.12 6.17
CA GLN A 41 -7.25 15.72 5.72
C GLN A 41 -7.16 16.45 4.39
N VAL A 42 -6.02 17.08 4.06
CA VAL A 42 -5.91 17.92 2.86
C VAL A 42 -5.28 17.16 1.68
N PHE A 43 -4.34 16.24 1.94
CA PHE A 43 -3.70 15.45 0.87
C PHE A 43 -4.36 14.09 0.65
N SER A 44 -5.16 13.53 1.58
CA SER A 44 -5.86 12.26 1.31
C SER A 44 -6.85 12.33 0.16
N PRO A 45 -7.66 13.40 -0.01
CA PRO A 45 -8.57 13.49 -1.16
C PRO A 45 -7.82 13.71 -2.48
N GLY A 46 -6.75 14.53 -2.45
CA GLY A 46 -5.94 14.86 -3.64
C GLY A 46 -4.88 13.83 -4.03
N SER A 47 -4.56 12.88 -3.15
CA SER A 47 -3.60 11.78 -3.41
C SER A 47 -4.28 10.44 -3.64
N ALA A 48 -5.63 10.42 -3.68
CA ALA A 48 -6.42 9.25 -4.02
C ALA A 48 -6.70 9.15 -5.54
N THR A 49 -5.84 9.75 -6.38
CA THR A 49 -5.87 9.53 -7.83
C THR A 49 -5.24 8.17 -8.15
N TYR A 50 -5.86 7.11 -7.66
CA TYR A 50 -5.47 5.76 -8.05
C TYR A 50 -6.38 5.34 -9.19
N SER A 51 -5.79 5.24 -10.38
CA SER A 51 -6.43 4.48 -11.45
C SER A 51 -6.36 3.00 -11.08
N PRO A 52 -7.48 2.27 -11.13
CA PRO A 52 -7.46 0.83 -10.90
C PRO A 52 -6.51 0.12 -11.88
N PRO A 53 -6.04 -1.09 -11.53
CA PRO A 53 -6.41 -1.88 -10.35
C PRO A 53 -5.66 -1.43 -9.07
N PHE A 54 -6.38 -1.33 -7.95
CA PHE A 54 -5.74 -1.16 -6.66
C PHE A 54 -4.95 -2.43 -6.30
N PHE A 55 -3.88 -2.27 -5.51
CA PHE A 55 -3.04 -3.33 -4.95
C PHE A 55 -3.80 -4.48 -4.21
N LYS A 56 -5.13 -4.37 -4.07
CA LYS A 56 -6.02 -5.34 -3.41
C LYS A 56 -7.24 -5.74 -4.24
N CYS A 57 -7.19 -5.59 -5.56
CA CYS A 57 -8.19 -6.20 -6.46
C CYS A 57 -7.81 -7.67 -6.76
N PHE A 58 -7.74 -8.50 -5.71
CA PHE A 58 -7.30 -9.89 -5.80
C PHE A 58 -8.43 -10.86 -6.19
N LEU A 59 -9.69 -10.50 -5.97
CA LEU A 59 -10.82 -11.36 -6.33
C LEU A 59 -11.43 -10.87 -7.66
N ARG A 60 -11.50 -11.76 -8.66
CA ARG A 60 -12.23 -11.53 -9.91
C ARG A 60 -13.41 -12.49 -10.02
N LEU A 61 -14.57 -11.95 -10.38
CA LEU A 61 -15.82 -12.67 -10.53
C LEU A 61 -16.27 -12.54 -11.98
N ASP A 62 -16.35 -13.66 -12.69
CA ASP A 62 -17.06 -13.72 -13.97
C ASP A 62 -18.40 -14.40 -13.72
N VAL A 63 -19.50 -13.77 -14.15
CA VAL A 63 -20.85 -14.29 -13.96
C VAL A 63 -21.46 -14.55 -15.33
N SER A 64 -21.96 -15.75 -15.52
CA SER A 64 -22.77 -16.19 -16.66
C SER A 64 -24.12 -16.70 -16.14
N PRO A 65 -25.13 -16.88 -17.01
CA PRO A 65 -26.38 -17.52 -16.60
C PRO A 65 -26.19 -18.94 -16.02
N GLU A 66 -25.17 -19.68 -16.47
CA GLU A 66 -24.96 -21.09 -16.12
C GLU A 66 -24.03 -21.29 -14.91
N ALA A 67 -23.16 -20.33 -14.63
CA ALA A 67 -22.16 -20.46 -13.58
C ALA A 67 -21.57 -19.12 -13.11
N VAL A 68 -21.03 -19.13 -11.90
CA VAL A 68 -20.15 -18.10 -11.35
C VAL A 68 -18.73 -18.65 -11.30
N ARG A 69 -17.78 -17.95 -11.93
CA ARG A 69 -16.36 -18.27 -11.83
C ARG A 69 -15.66 -17.27 -10.91
N LEU A 70 -15.05 -17.78 -9.85
CA LEU A 70 -14.32 -17.02 -8.85
C LEU A 70 -12.84 -17.28 -9.02
N ARG A 71 -12.04 -16.22 -9.21
CA ARG A 71 -10.58 -16.29 -9.35
C ARG A 71 -9.91 -15.44 -8.29
N CYS A 72 -9.02 -16.05 -7.52
CA CYS A 72 -8.15 -15.40 -6.57
C CYS A 72 -6.77 -15.18 -7.20
N HIS A 73 -6.37 -13.91 -7.29
CA HIS A 73 -5.11 -13.45 -7.86
C HIS A 73 -4.12 -13.06 -6.76
N ALA A 74 -2.82 -13.26 -6.99
CA ALA A 74 -1.79 -12.92 -6.02
C ALA A 74 -1.67 -11.41 -5.78
N ALA A 75 -1.33 -11.02 -4.54
CA ALA A 75 -1.07 -9.63 -4.14
C ALA A 75 0.32 -9.51 -3.51
N THR A 76 1.36 -9.32 -4.34
CA THR A 76 2.75 -9.61 -3.95
C THR A 76 3.65 -8.38 -3.72
N GLY A 77 3.25 -7.19 -4.17
CA GLY A 77 4.11 -5.98 -4.12
C GLY A 77 5.11 -5.87 -5.28
N ASN A 78 5.13 -6.85 -6.18
CA ASN A 78 5.98 -6.82 -7.36
C ASN A 78 5.24 -6.17 -8.54
N ARG A 79 5.80 -5.09 -9.09
CA ARG A 79 5.21 -4.34 -10.22
C ARG A 79 4.74 -5.21 -11.38
N ALA A 80 5.49 -6.24 -11.76
CA ALA A 80 5.09 -7.12 -12.86
C ALA A 80 3.78 -7.86 -12.54
N GLN A 81 3.65 -8.34 -11.29
CA GLN A 81 2.48 -9.04 -10.80
C GLN A 81 1.36 -8.06 -10.38
N GLU A 82 1.64 -6.79 -10.17
CA GLU A 82 0.59 -5.77 -10.02
C GLU A 82 -0.15 -5.51 -11.34
N LEU A 83 0.54 -5.63 -12.48
CA LEU A 83 -0.03 -5.44 -13.81
C LEU A 83 -0.74 -6.71 -14.31
N ASP A 84 -0.10 -7.87 -14.11
CA ASP A 84 -0.63 -9.18 -14.51
C ASP A 84 -0.48 -10.17 -13.34
N PRO A 85 -1.41 -10.15 -12.38
CA PRO A 85 -1.28 -10.98 -11.19
C PRO A 85 -1.57 -12.45 -11.52
N PRO A 86 -0.70 -13.39 -11.13
CA PRO A 86 -0.96 -14.81 -11.31
C PRO A 86 -2.22 -15.23 -10.54
N VAL A 87 -2.93 -16.23 -11.06
CA VAL A 87 -4.07 -16.87 -10.37
C VAL A 87 -3.50 -17.87 -9.37
N GLU A 88 -3.87 -17.73 -8.11
CA GLU A 88 -3.52 -18.65 -7.01
C GLU A 88 -4.59 -19.74 -6.85
N ASP A 89 -5.86 -19.37 -7.03
CA ASP A 89 -6.98 -20.30 -6.89
C ASP A 89 -8.13 -19.94 -7.83
N GLU A 90 -8.85 -20.96 -8.30
CA GLU A 90 -10.00 -20.81 -9.17
C GLU A 90 -11.07 -21.86 -8.83
N VAL A 91 -12.29 -21.40 -8.63
CA VAL A 91 -13.46 -22.27 -8.45
C VAL A 91 -14.61 -21.81 -9.34
N THR A 92 -15.30 -22.79 -9.93
CA THR A 92 -16.52 -22.55 -10.70
C THR A 92 -17.71 -23.12 -9.92
N ILE A 93 -18.71 -22.29 -9.67
CA ILE A 93 -19.96 -22.65 -8.99
C ILE A 93 -21.07 -22.69 -10.05
N PRO A 94 -21.65 -23.86 -10.37
CA PRO A 94 -22.77 -23.94 -11.30
C PRO A 94 -24.02 -23.30 -10.69
N LEU A 95 -24.81 -22.62 -11.54
CA LEU A 95 -26.10 -22.06 -11.19
C LEU A 95 -27.17 -23.01 -11.72
N VAL A 96 -27.76 -23.78 -10.79
CA VAL A 96 -28.82 -24.77 -11.04
C VAL A 96 -30.22 -24.19 -10.83
#